data_AF-A0A453I587-F1
#
_entry.id   AF-A0A453I587-F1
#
_cell.length_a   1.000
_cell.length_b   1.000
_cell.length_c   1.000
_cell.angle_alpha   90.00
_cell.angle_beta   90.00
_cell.angle_gamma   90.00
#
_symmetry.space_group_name_H-M   'P 1'
#
loop_
_entity.id
_entity.type
_entity.pdbx_description
1 polymer ?
#
loop_
_entity_poly.entity_id
_entity_poly.type
_entity_poly.pdbx_seq_one_letter_code
_entity_poly.pdbx_strand_id
1 'polypeptide(L)'
;MHDLSLNQETNSICSNGCRIAKCMKEYFIYKRSYRSAINSMLLAKCLDQKLWESSLFLLKQLPGIGIVTAKALKTAGVDSFESLATADARKLESATGRNYPFGNQIKESLSSLPPKIDIQIEDAGNKQGKSTITVTLSRQSQAVRSSKQNYVDMIVG
;
A
#
# COMPACT_ATOMS: atom_id res chain seq x y z
N MET A 1 1.83 -30.99 -7.04
CA MET A 1 0.43 -31.05 -6.55
C MET A 1 0.32 -30.61 -5.09
N HIS A 2 1.17 -31.08 -4.17
CA HIS A 2 1.18 -30.65 -2.76
C HIS A 2 1.36 -29.13 -2.58
N ASP A 3 2.29 -28.48 -3.29
CA ASP A 3 2.51 -27.02 -3.16
C ASP A 3 1.31 -26.17 -3.60
N LEU A 4 0.51 -26.66 -4.55
CA LEU A 4 -0.70 -25.96 -4.98
C LEU A 4 -1.79 -26.03 -3.90
N SER A 5 -1.93 -27.18 -3.24
CA SER A 5 -2.83 -27.35 -2.08
C SER A 5 -2.44 -26.40 -0.95
N LEU A 6 -1.15 -26.35 -0.59
CA LEU A 6 -0.66 -25.48 0.48
C LEU A 6 -0.87 -23.98 0.17
N ASN A 7 -0.71 -23.57 -1.09
CA ASN A 7 -0.99 -22.20 -1.49
C ASN A 7 -2.50 -21.85 -1.39
N GLN A 8 -3.38 -22.77 -1.79
CA GLN A 8 -4.83 -22.58 -1.67
C GLN A 8 -5.28 -22.51 -0.21
N GLU A 9 -4.75 -23.39 0.64
CA GLU A 9 -4.99 -23.37 2.08
C GLU A 9 -4.50 -22.07 2.70
N THR A 10 -3.28 -21.63 2.38
CA THR A 10 -2.73 -20.35 2.86
C THR A 10 -3.62 -19.17 2.46
N ASN A 11 -4.07 -19.13 1.21
CA ASN A 11 -4.98 -18.08 0.73
C ASN A 11 -6.31 -18.07 1.51
N SER A 12 -6.85 -19.26 1.79
CA SER A 12 -8.08 -19.42 2.55
C SER A 12 -7.90 -18.98 4.00
N ILE A 13 -6.80 -19.35 4.64
CA ILE A 13 -6.43 -18.94 6.01
C ILE A 13 -6.29 -17.41 6.07
N CYS A 14 -5.56 -16.79 5.14
CA CYS A 14 -5.38 -15.34 5.12
C CYS A 14 -6.72 -14.60 4.91
N SER A 15 -7.55 -15.06 3.98
CA SER A 15 -8.86 -14.45 3.70
C SER A 15 -9.80 -14.54 4.90
N ASN A 16 -9.96 -15.75 5.46
CA ASN A 16 -10.82 -15.96 6.62
C ASN A 16 -10.27 -15.25 7.86
N GLY A 17 -8.97 -15.33 8.10
CA GLY A 17 -8.30 -14.65 9.21
C GLY A 17 -8.45 -13.13 9.11
N CYS A 18 -8.37 -12.54 7.91
CA CYS A 18 -8.59 -11.10 7.70
C CYS A 18 -10.02 -10.69 8.10
N ARG A 19 -11.04 -11.49 7.74
CA ARG A 19 -12.43 -11.25 8.16
C ARG A 19 -12.61 -11.36 9.67
N ILE A 20 -12.01 -12.37 10.29
CA ILE A 20 -12.05 -12.57 11.75
C ILE A 20 -11.37 -11.39 12.46
N ALA A 21 -10.18 -10.98 12.02
CA ALA A 21 -9.45 -9.86 12.61
C ALA A 21 -10.20 -8.52 12.48
N LYS A 22 -10.89 -8.30 11.34
CA LYS A 22 -11.81 -7.15 11.17
C LYS A 22 -12.96 -7.19 12.18
N CYS A 23 -13.56 -8.36 12.42
CA CYS A 23 -14.58 -8.54 13.45
C CYS A 23 -14.03 -8.29 14.87
N MET A 24 -12.84 -8.83 15.18
CA MET A 24 -12.15 -8.61 16.46
C MET A 24 -11.92 -7.11 16.72
N LYS A 25 -11.52 -6.35 15.70
CA LYS A 25 -11.36 -4.89 15.80
C LYS A 25 -12.67 -4.24 16.27
N GLU A 26 -13.80 -4.52 15.63
CA GLU A 26 -15.11 -3.97 16.02
C GLU A 26 -15.52 -4.39 17.44
N TYR A 27 -15.31 -5.67 17.78
CA TYR A 27 -15.57 -6.18 19.12
C TYR A 27 -14.75 -5.45 20.19
N PHE A 28 -13.46 -5.23 19.96
CA PHE A 28 -12.60 -4.53 20.92
C PHE A 28 -12.89 -3.03 21.00
N ILE A 29 -13.35 -2.39 19.91
CA ILE A 29 -13.88 -1.03 19.95
C ILE A 29 -15.11 -0.99 20.88
N TYR A 30 -16.05 -1.91 20.69
CA TYR A 30 -17.24 -2.02 21.56
C TYR A 30 -16.87 -2.25 23.03
N LYS A 31 -15.88 -3.11 23.31
CA LYS A 31 -15.35 -3.36 24.66
C LYS A 31 -14.46 -2.24 25.21
N ARG A 32 -14.25 -1.15 24.45
CA ARG A 32 -13.35 -0.03 24.82
C ARG A 32 -11.91 -0.47 25.11
N SER A 33 -11.46 -1.55 24.49
CA SER A 33 -10.07 -2.02 24.55
C SER A 33 -9.31 -1.57 23.30
N TYR A 34 -8.83 -0.32 23.33
CA TYR A 34 -8.22 0.30 22.14
C TYR A 34 -6.91 -0.37 21.70
N ARG A 35 -6.09 -0.85 22.63
CA ARG A 35 -4.85 -1.58 22.30
C ARG A 35 -5.15 -2.87 21.53
N SER A 36 -6.15 -3.63 21.98
CA SER A 36 -6.58 -4.85 21.28
C SER A 36 -7.23 -4.53 19.93
N ALA A 37 -7.97 -3.42 19.82
CA ALA A 37 -8.54 -2.98 18.55
C ALA A 37 -7.45 -2.61 17.52
N ILE A 38 -6.42 -1.87 17.95
CA ILE A 38 -5.28 -1.50 17.09
C ILE A 38 -4.54 -2.76 16.63
N ASN A 39 -4.21 -3.68 17.53
CA ASN A 39 -3.54 -4.93 17.18
C ASN A 39 -4.38 -5.79 16.22
N SER A 40 -5.70 -5.83 16.41
CA SER A 40 -6.60 -6.58 15.51
C SER A 40 -6.68 -5.94 14.12
N MET A 41 -6.72 -4.60 14.06
CA MET A 41 -6.65 -3.86 12.80
C MET A 41 -5.32 -4.10 12.07
N LEU A 42 -4.20 -4.10 12.81
CA LEU A 42 -2.89 -4.38 12.26
C LEU A 42 -2.83 -5.82 11.70
N LEU A 43 -3.28 -6.80 12.47
CA LEU A 43 -3.35 -8.20 12.04
C LEU A 43 -4.18 -8.35 10.76
N ALA A 44 -5.33 -7.67 10.67
CA ALA A 44 -6.14 -7.68 9.46
C ALA A 44 -5.36 -7.16 8.24
N LYS A 45 -4.62 -6.05 8.38
CA LYS A 45 -3.75 -5.51 7.31
C LYS A 45 -2.66 -6.51 6.93
N CYS A 46 -2.02 -7.15 7.92
CA CYS A 46 -0.96 -8.12 7.67
C CYS A 46 -1.45 -9.35 6.90
N LEU A 47 -2.64 -9.86 7.23
CA LEU A 47 -3.24 -11.01 6.56
C LEU A 47 -3.70 -10.68 5.13
N ASP A 48 -4.26 -9.48 4.94
CA ASP A 48 -4.66 -8.97 3.64
C ASP A 48 -3.47 -8.85 2.68
N GLN A 49 -2.37 -8.25 3.16
CA GLN A 49 -1.15 -8.05 2.39
C GLN A 49 -0.20 -9.25 2.39
N LYS A 50 -0.50 -10.30 3.18
CA LYS A 50 0.37 -11.46 3.41
C LYS A 50 1.79 -11.04 3.75
N LEU A 51 1.89 -10.07 4.64
CA LEU A 51 3.11 -9.38 5.02
C LEU A 51 3.00 -8.89 6.46
N TRP A 52 4.04 -9.11 7.26
CA TRP A 52 4.11 -8.54 8.60
C TRP A 52 4.42 -7.03 8.55
N GLU A 53 3.95 -6.29 9.56
CA GLU A 53 4.23 -4.86 9.72
C GLU A 53 5.73 -4.55 9.72
N SER A 54 6.53 -5.41 10.37
CA SER A 54 7.98 -5.29 10.46
C SER A 54 8.73 -5.78 9.23
N SER A 55 8.02 -6.11 8.14
CA SER A 55 8.66 -6.61 6.93
C SER A 55 9.48 -5.53 6.23
N LEU A 56 10.67 -5.91 5.79
CA LEU A 56 11.56 -5.05 5.01
C LEU A 56 11.18 -5.00 3.51
N PHE A 57 10.07 -5.63 3.11
CA PHE A 57 9.66 -5.79 1.72
C PHE A 57 8.35 -5.06 1.43
N LEU A 58 8.28 -3.77 1.79
CA LEU A 58 7.10 -2.91 1.60
C LEU A 58 6.55 -2.99 0.17
N LEU A 59 7.43 -2.98 -0.82
CA LEU A 59 7.05 -3.01 -2.24
C LEU A 59 6.32 -4.29 -2.68
N LYS A 60 6.37 -5.38 -1.90
CA LYS A 60 5.59 -6.60 -2.17
C LYS A 60 4.08 -6.35 -2.16
N GLN A 61 3.63 -5.24 -1.55
CA GLN A 61 2.23 -4.82 -1.58
C GLN A 61 1.75 -4.46 -3.00
N LEU A 62 2.65 -4.16 -3.93
CA LEU A 62 2.29 -3.86 -5.32
C LEU A 62 2.09 -5.14 -6.14
N PRO A 63 1.09 -5.16 -7.04
CA PRO A 63 0.87 -6.28 -7.94
C PRO A 63 2.10 -6.53 -8.81
N GLY A 64 2.41 -7.81 -9.04
CA GLY A 64 3.58 -8.23 -9.82
C GLY A 64 4.90 -8.26 -9.05
N ILE A 65 4.95 -7.79 -7.80
CA ILE A 65 6.16 -7.85 -6.97
C ILE A 65 6.11 -9.07 -6.04
N GLY A 66 6.78 -10.13 -6.45
CA GLY A 66 7.04 -11.30 -5.59
C GLY A 66 8.24 -11.09 -4.66
N ILE A 67 8.49 -12.05 -3.77
CA ILE A 67 9.60 -11.96 -2.79
C ILE A 67 10.98 -11.84 -3.45
N VAL A 68 11.19 -12.48 -4.61
CA VAL A 68 12.45 -12.40 -5.37
C VAL A 68 12.65 -10.98 -5.91
N THR A 69 11.63 -10.43 -6.55
CA THR A 69 11.63 -9.05 -7.06
C THR A 69 11.82 -8.04 -5.93
N ALA A 70 11.13 -8.21 -4.80
CA ALA A 70 11.26 -7.32 -3.65
C ALA A 70 12.68 -7.33 -3.07
N LYS A 71 13.35 -8.49 -3.01
CA LYS A 71 14.76 -8.58 -2.61
C LYS A 71 15.67 -7.86 -3.59
N ALA A 72 15.47 -8.05 -4.89
CA ALA A 72 16.27 -7.41 -5.93
C ALA A 72 16.16 -5.87 -5.87
N LEU A 73 14.93 -5.35 -5.74
CA LEU A 73 14.67 -3.93 -5.57
C LEU A 73 15.35 -3.38 -4.31
N LYS A 74 15.24 -4.09 -3.19
CA LYS A 74 15.91 -3.70 -1.95
C LYS A 74 17.43 -3.64 -2.10
N THR A 75 18.05 -4.64 -2.73
CA THR A 75 19.50 -4.65 -3.01
C THR A 75 19.91 -3.48 -3.92
N ALA A 76 19.02 -3.06 -4.83
CA ALA A 76 19.23 -1.87 -5.67
C ALA A 76 18.94 -0.54 -4.95
N GLY A 77 18.65 -0.54 -3.65
CA GLY A 77 18.33 0.66 -2.87
C GLY A 77 16.91 1.20 -3.07
N VAL A 78 16.00 0.38 -3.61
CA VAL A 78 14.59 0.72 -3.83
C VAL A 78 13.73 -0.08 -2.86
N ASP A 79 13.45 0.47 -1.68
CA ASP A 79 12.77 -0.22 -0.58
C ASP A 79 11.49 0.49 -0.08
N SER A 80 11.21 1.69 -0.58
CA SER A 80 10.07 2.54 -0.22
C SER A 80 9.27 2.98 -1.44
N PHE A 81 8.02 3.38 -1.25
CA PHE A 81 7.20 3.92 -2.34
C PHE A 81 7.81 5.19 -2.95
N GLU A 82 8.46 6.02 -2.13
CA GLU A 82 9.17 7.23 -2.56
C GLU A 82 10.39 6.90 -3.43
N SER A 83 11.21 5.93 -3.01
CA SER A 83 12.36 5.47 -3.83
C SER A 83 11.89 4.84 -5.15
N LEU A 84 10.77 4.11 -5.14
CA LEU A 84 10.20 3.52 -6.35
C LEU A 84 9.62 4.57 -7.31
N ALA A 85 8.96 5.60 -6.78
CA ALA A 85 8.41 6.70 -7.58
C ALA A 85 9.51 7.46 -8.34
N THR A 86 10.65 7.68 -7.67
CA THR A 86 11.79 8.45 -8.20
C THR A 86 12.71 7.63 -9.10
N ALA A 87 12.80 6.32 -8.91
CA ALA A 87 13.63 5.44 -9.72
C ALA A 87 13.22 5.44 -11.22
N ASP A 88 14.20 5.30 -12.11
CA ASP A 88 13.94 5.14 -13.55
C ASP A 88 13.41 3.73 -13.87
N ALA A 89 12.40 3.65 -14.73
CA ALA A 89 11.74 2.39 -15.08
C ALA A 89 12.70 1.33 -15.64
N ARG A 90 13.69 1.73 -16.44
CA ARG A 90 14.63 0.80 -17.08
C ARG A 90 15.67 0.32 -16.07
N LYS A 91 16.04 1.17 -15.11
CA LYS A 91 16.86 0.74 -13.95
C LYS A 91 16.14 -0.28 -13.08
N LEU A 92 14.83 -0.13 -12.87
CA LEU A 92 14.02 -1.10 -12.12
C LEU A 92 13.94 -2.45 -12.85
N GLU A 93 13.76 -2.43 -14.16
CA GLU A 93 13.78 -3.62 -15.03
C GLU A 93 15.13 -4.33 -14.97
N SER A 94 16.22 -3.60 -15.15
CA SER A 94 17.59 -4.12 -15.07
C SER A 94 17.90 -4.72 -13.69
N ALA A 95 17.56 -4.02 -12.61
CA ALA A 95 17.79 -4.48 -11.24
C ALA A 95 17.00 -5.76 -10.90
N THR A 96 15.79 -5.90 -11.45
CA THR A 96 14.89 -7.03 -11.16
C THR A 96 15.02 -8.19 -12.15
N GLY A 97 15.82 -8.02 -13.22
CA GLY A 97 15.91 -9.00 -14.31
C GLY A 97 14.60 -9.18 -15.07
N ARG A 98 13.72 -8.18 -15.03
CA ARG A 98 12.42 -8.19 -15.71
C ARG A 98 12.52 -7.38 -16.99
N ASN A 99 11.83 -7.85 -18.03
CA ASN A 99 11.79 -7.15 -19.30
C ASN A 99 10.79 -6.00 -19.27
N TYR A 100 10.97 -5.05 -20.19
CA TYR A 100 9.95 -4.09 -20.56
C TYR A 100 8.59 -4.80 -20.79
N PRO A 101 7.46 -4.25 -20.31
CA PRO A 101 7.25 -2.93 -19.69
C PRO A 101 7.13 -2.95 -18.15
N PHE A 102 7.77 -3.91 -17.47
CA PHE A 102 7.58 -4.12 -16.03
C PHE A 102 7.80 -2.85 -15.18
N GLY A 103 8.84 -2.08 -15.46
CA GLY A 103 9.17 -0.87 -14.69
C GLY A 103 8.10 0.21 -14.80
N ASN A 104 7.45 0.33 -15.97
CA ASN A 104 6.33 1.26 -16.15
C ASN A 104 5.07 0.77 -15.42
N GLN A 105 4.77 -0.52 -15.52
CA GLN A 105 3.59 -1.12 -14.88
C GLN A 105 3.61 -0.99 -13.35
N ILE A 106 4.76 -1.18 -12.71
CA ILE A 106 4.85 -1.02 -11.25
C ILE A 106 4.73 0.44 -10.81
N LYS A 107 5.21 1.40 -11.62
CA LYS A 107 5.04 2.84 -11.35
C LYS A 107 3.60 3.30 -11.55
N GLU A 108 2.90 2.72 -12.53
CA GLU A 108 1.46 2.92 -12.72
C GLU A 108 0.68 2.33 -11.53
N SER A 109 1.03 1.13 -11.09
CA SER A 109 0.44 0.49 -9.90
C SER A 109 0.68 1.28 -8.62
N LEU A 110 1.84 1.95 -8.50
CA LEU A 110 2.11 2.86 -7.39
C LEU A 110 1.22 4.11 -7.45
N SER A 111 0.92 4.60 -8.65
CA SER A 111 0.08 5.79 -8.87
C SER A 111 -1.41 5.52 -8.61
N SER A 112 -1.84 4.25 -8.64
CA SER A 112 -3.21 3.86 -8.29
C SER A 112 -3.44 3.68 -6.79
N LEU A 113 -2.38 3.69 -5.97
CA LEU A 113 -2.51 3.68 -4.51
C LEU A 113 -3.18 4.96 -4.01
N PRO A 114 -3.87 4.90 -2.84
CA PRO A 114 -4.37 6.09 -2.19
C PRO A 114 -3.27 7.15 -2.03
N PRO A 115 -3.59 8.42 -2.25
CA PRO A 115 -2.64 9.52 -2.10
C PRO A 115 -2.15 9.59 -0.66
N LYS A 116 -0.98 10.20 -0.46
CA LYS A 116 -0.51 10.53 0.88
C LYS A 116 -1.49 11.51 1.54
N ILE A 117 -1.86 11.23 2.78
CA ILE A 117 -2.76 12.05 3.58
C ILE A 117 -1.95 12.63 4.74
N ASP A 118 -2.08 13.93 4.94
CA ASP A 118 -1.64 14.60 6.16
C ASP A 118 -2.77 14.60 7.19
N ILE A 119 -2.43 14.36 8.45
CA ILE A 119 -3.40 14.25 9.54
C ILE A 119 -3.05 15.29 10.59
N GLN A 120 -3.97 16.22 10.83
CA GLN A 120 -3.87 17.21 11.90
C GLN A 120 -4.95 16.96 12.93
N ILE A 121 -4.57 17.01 14.21
CA ILE A 121 -5.46 16.74 15.35
C ILE A 121 -5.41 17.95 16.27
N GLU A 122 -6.55 18.60 16.47
CA GLU A 122 -6.69 19.80 17.31
C GLU A 122 -7.74 19.57 18.39
N ASP A 123 -7.47 20.02 19.62
CA ASP A 123 -8.47 20.06 20.68
C ASP A 123 -9.35 21.30 20.47
N ALA A 124 -10.62 21.08 20.15
CA ALA A 124 -11.61 22.15 19.96
C ALA A 124 -12.22 22.64 21.29
N GLY A 125 -11.69 22.15 22.41
CA GLY A 125 -12.04 22.54 23.76
C GLY A 125 -13.11 21.65 24.40
N ASN A 126 -13.37 21.96 25.67
CA ASN A 126 -14.37 21.26 26.48
C ASN A 126 -15.56 22.20 26.73
N LYS A 127 -16.73 21.85 26.18
CA LYS A 127 -17.98 22.56 26.47
C LYS A 127 -18.88 21.61 27.27
N GLN A 128 -19.24 22.01 28.49
CA GLN A 128 -20.16 21.28 29.38
C GLN A 128 -19.77 19.81 29.63
N GLY A 129 -18.47 19.54 29.83
CA GLY A 129 -17.97 18.19 30.12
C GLY A 129 -17.79 17.30 28.89
N LYS A 130 -18.04 17.80 27.68
CA LYS A 130 -17.76 17.11 26.42
C LYS A 130 -16.49 17.69 25.79
N SER A 131 -15.42 16.90 25.80
CA SER A 131 -14.21 17.19 25.01
C SER A 131 -14.49 16.96 23.53
N THR A 132 -14.11 17.92 22.70
CA THR A 132 -14.29 17.87 21.25
C THR A 132 -12.92 17.86 20.59
N ILE A 133 -12.64 16.88 19.74
CA ILE A 133 -11.41 16.80 18.96
C ILE A 133 -11.76 17.00 17.49
N THR A 134 -11.06 17.89 16.82
CA THR A 134 -11.15 18.09 15.37
C THR A 134 -10.00 17.33 14.71
N VAL A 135 -10.33 16.45 13.75
CA VAL A 135 -9.35 15.74 12.93
C VAL A 135 -9.47 16.21 11.50
N THR A 136 -8.45 16.89 11.00
CA THR A 136 -8.38 17.38 9.62
C THR A 136 -7.53 16.42 8.78
N LEU A 137 -8.12 15.90 7.71
CA LEU A 137 -7.45 15.02 6.74
C LEU A 137 -7.19 15.80 5.45
N SER A 138 -5.92 16.08 5.15
CA SER A 138 -5.53 16.82 3.95
C SER A 138 -4.87 15.88 2.94
N ARG A 139 -5.50 15.70 1.78
CA ARG A 139 -4.90 14.94 0.67
C ARG A 139 -3.72 15.73 0.10
N GLN A 140 -2.53 15.15 0.12
CA GLN A 140 -1.38 15.70 -0.61
C GLN A 140 -1.56 15.39 -2.09
N SER A 141 -1.61 16.43 -2.94
CA SER A 141 -1.69 16.24 -4.38
C SER A 141 -0.42 15.56 -4.88
N GLN A 142 -0.55 14.39 -5.50
CA GLN A 142 0.52 13.86 -6.35
C GLN A 142 0.60 14.79 -7.57
N ALA A 143 1.80 15.27 -7.91
CA ALA A 143 2.02 15.98 -9.16
C ALA A 143 1.69 15.02 -10.31
N VAL A 144 0.48 15.15 -10.87
CA VAL A 144 0.07 14.41 -12.07
C VAL A 144 0.98 14.89 -13.19
N ARG A 145 2.02 14.12 -13.52
CA ARG A 145 2.67 14.26 -14.83
C ARG A 145 1.70 13.71 -15.85
N SER A 146 0.89 14.61 -16.41
CA SER A 146 0.12 14.36 -17.63
C SER A 146 1.11 14.01 -18.74
N SER A 147 1.31 12.72 -19.03
CA SER A 147 1.99 12.28 -20.26
C SER A 147 0.96 11.82 -21.29
N LYS A 148 0.06 12.73 -21.68
CA LYS A 148 -0.69 12.61 -22.94
C LYS A 148 -0.85 13.99 -23.57
N GLN A 149 0.25 14.52 -24.12
CA GLN A 149 0.18 15.47 -25.23
C GLN A 149 0.85 14.80 -26.43
N ASN A 150 0.09 13.97 -27.14
CA ASN A 150 0.41 13.63 -28.52
C ASN A 150 -0.35 14.64 -29.38
N TYR A 151 0.31 15.74 -29.75
CA TYR A 151 -0.20 16.63 -30.77
C TYR A 151 0.36 16.13 -32.12
N VAL A 152 -0.54 15.75 -33.03
CA VAL A 152 -0.18 15.51 -34.44
C VAL A 152 -1.01 16.52 -35.22
N ASP A 153 -0.34 17.57 -35.70
CA ASP A 153 -0.92 18.46 -36.72
C ASP A 153 -0.61 17.82 -38.08
N MET A 154 -1.67 17.45 -38.81
CA MET A 154 -1.58 17.04 -40.21
C MET A 154 -1.90 18.27 -41.05
N ILE A 155 -0.88 18.80 -41.74
CA ILE A 155 -1.09 19.84 -42.75
C ILE A 155 -1.77 19.18 -43.95
N VAL A 156 -3.02 19.55 -44.22
CA VAL A 156 -3.71 19.21 -45.46
C VAL A 156 -3.43 20.35 -46.45
N GLY A 157 -2.77 20.02 -47.56
CA GLY A 157 -2.61 20.90 -48.72
C GLY A 157 -3.86 20.98 -49.57
#